data_AF-A0A619QKZ4-F1
#
_entry.id   AF-A0A619QKZ4-F1
#
_cell.length_a   1.000
_cell.length_b   1.000
_cell.length_c   1.000
_cell.angle_alpha   90.00
_cell.angle_beta   90.00
_cell.angle_gamma   90.00
#
_symmetry.space_group_name_H-M   'P 1'
#
loop_
_entity.id
_entity.type
_entity.pdbx_description
1 polymer ?
#
loop_
_entity_poly.entity_id
_entity_poly.type
_entity_poly.pdbx_seq_one_letter_code
_entity_poly.pdbx_strand_id
1 'polypeptide(L)'
;MNEGDVLVVGGTSDARALCRQLDAANVAYTLSVATPAGKALAGDIKGQVRCGRLEYGQMVAWLKENRTRWVIDASHPYAEMVSHNLLRACETAGVLLSRYQRPEQLSNLTHPLLYTARSIADACLDHMMTAQRFPARVGAVESYPEVDILIDSLRDEGVTGVHLMPLMLVAGDHAINDMASDDGDSWKMRFNAAGIPATPWLSGLGENPAIRAMFVAHLHQALNMAVEEAA
;
A
#
# COMPACT_ATOMS: atom_id res chain seq x y z
N MET A 1 -29.80 15.09 -0.57
CA MET A 1 -28.84 14.20 0.12
C MET A 1 -27.89 15.11 0.87
N ASN A 2 -27.65 14.82 2.15
CA ASN A 2 -26.71 15.57 2.98
C ASN A 2 -25.30 14.98 2.82
N GLU A 3 -24.26 15.76 3.14
CA GLU A 3 -22.85 15.37 2.97
C GLU A 3 -22.43 14.11 3.76
N GLY A 4 -23.23 13.69 4.74
CA GLY A 4 -23.06 12.45 5.49
C GLY A 4 -23.76 11.21 4.92
N ASP A 5 -24.61 11.34 3.89
CA ASP A 5 -25.43 10.24 3.36
C ASP A 5 -24.59 9.14 2.69
N VAL A 6 -23.48 9.52 2.04
CA VAL A 6 -22.55 8.61 1.39
C VAL A 6 -21.14 8.79 1.97
N LEU A 7 -20.54 7.69 2.43
CA LEU A 7 -19.14 7.66 2.88
C LEU A 7 -18.31 6.89 1.85
N VAL A 8 -17.35 7.56 1.21
CA VAL A 8 -16.36 6.92 0.36
C VAL A 8 -15.10 6.69 1.20
N VAL A 9 -14.69 5.45 1.41
CA VAL A 9 -13.43 5.14 2.09
C VAL A 9 -12.37 4.84 1.05
N GLY A 10 -11.25 5.55 1.10
CA GLY A 10 -10.23 5.43 0.06
C GLY A 10 -8.97 6.24 0.31
N GLY A 11 -8.34 6.64 -0.79
CA GLY A 11 -6.96 7.14 -0.85
C GLY A 11 -6.26 6.71 -2.15
N THR A 12 -6.93 5.87 -2.94
CA THR A 12 -6.51 5.41 -4.27
C THR A 12 -6.90 6.42 -5.36
N SER A 13 -6.32 6.28 -6.56
CA SER A 13 -6.78 6.98 -7.76
C SER A 13 -8.25 6.68 -8.08
N ASP A 14 -8.68 5.45 -7.81
CA ASP A 14 -10.04 4.97 -8.09
C ASP A 14 -11.09 5.65 -7.21
N ALA A 15 -10.82 5.78 -5.90
CA ALA A 15 -11.66 6.52 -4.98
C ALA A 15 -11.89 7.97 -5.46
N ARG A 16 -10.85 8.62 -5.97
CA ARG A 16 -10.95 9.99 -6.51
C ARG A 16 -11.77 10.06 -7.79
N ALA A 17 -11.59 9.08 -8.69
CA ALA A 17 -12.40 8.99 -9.90
C ALA A 17 -13.89 8.82 -9.57
N LEU A 18 -14.22 7.99 -8.56
CA LEU A 18 -15.57 7.84 -8.04
C LEU A 18 -16.10 9.14 -7.44
N CYS A 19 -15.32 9.83 -6.61
CA CYS A 19 -15.70 11.13 -6.04
C CYS A 19 -16.05 12.16 -7.14
N ARG A 20 -15.28 12.22 -8.22
CA ARG A 20 -15.60 13.10 -9.37
C ARG A 20 -16.90 12.71 -10.08
N GLN A 21 -17.22 11.42 -10.17
CA GLN A 21 -18.50 10.98 -10.72
C GLN A 21 -19.67 11.33 -9.80
N LEU A 22 -19.48 11.22 -8.48
CA LEU A 22 -20.46 11.67 -7.48
C LEU A 22 -20.68 13.19 -7.57
N ASP A 23 -19.61 13.97 -7.75
CA ASP A 23 -19.69 15.42 -7.97
C ASP A 23 -20.49 15.78 -9.24
N ALA A 24 -20.29 15.03 -10.32
CA ALA A 24 -21.03 15.22 -11.58
C ALA A 24 -22.50 14.82 -11.45
N ALA A 25 -22.80 13.83 -10.61
CA ALA A 25 -24.15 13.38 -10.29
C ALA A 25 -24.85 14.21 -9.20
N ASN A 26 -24.17 15.24 -8.65
CA ASN A 26 -24.64 16.04 -7.51
C ASN A 26 -25.05 15.19 -6.29
N VAL A 27 -24.31 14.12 -6.03
CA VAL A 27 -24.43 13.31 -4.82
C VAL A 27 -23.56 13.93 -3.73
N ALA A 28 -24.12 14.15 -2.55
CA ALA A 28 -23.37 14.64 -1.40
C ALA A 28 -22.67 13.46 -0.71
N TYR A 29 -21.36 13.59 -0.44
CA TYR A 29 -20.57 12.53 0.18
C TYR A 29 -19.42 13.10 1.01
N THR A 30 -18.86 12.24 1.85
CA THR A 30 -17.60 12.46 2.55
C THR A 30 -16.56 11.43 2.09
N LEU A 31 -15.39 11.89 1.64
CA LEU A 31 -14.22 11.06 1.39
C LEU A 31 -13.41 10.88 2.69
N SER A 32 -13.21 9.63 3.08
CA SER A 32 -12.42 9.21 4.23
C SER A 32 -11.08 8.66 3.77
N VAL A 33 -10.01 9.34 4.15
CA VAL A 33 -8.62 8.94 3.89
C VAL A 33 -7.87 8.70 5.20
N ALA A 34 -6.93 7.76 5.18
CA ALA A 34 -6.16 7.40 6.37
C ALA A 34 -5.08 8.42 6.73
N THR A 35 -4.46 9.06 5.73
CA THR A 35 -3.23 9.86 5.91
C THR A 35 -3.37 11.28 5.34
N PRO A 36 -2.54 12.24 5.82
CA PRO A 36 -2.47 13.59 5.25
C PRO A 36 -2.10 13.60 3.77
N ALA A 37 -1.23 12.68 3.32
CA ALA A 37 -0.90 12.51 1.90
C ALA A 37 -2.15 12.12 1.08
N GLY A 38 -2.95 11.18 1.56
CA GLY A 38 -4.24 10.84 0.96
C GLY A 38 -5.20 12.04 0.88
N LYS A 39 -5.18 12.91 1.90
CA LYS A 39 -5.98 14.15 1.90
C LYS A 39 -5.49 15.12 0.84
N ALA A 40 -4.18 15.33 0.73
CA ALA A 40 -3.59 16.18 -0.31
C ALA A 40 -3.91 15.67 -1.73
N LEU A 41 -3.94 14.35 -1.90
CA LEU A 41 -4.27 13.71 -3.18
C LEU A 41 -5.74 13.84 -3.58
N ALA A 42 -6.65 14.09 -2.64
CA ALA A 42 -8.09 14.22 -2.91
C ALA A 42 -8.37 15.27 -4.01
N GLY A 43 -7.61 16.37 -4.02
CA GLY A 43 -7.69 17.43 -5.03
C GLY A 43 -9.01 18.21 -4.96
N ASP A 44 -9.41 18.79 -6.10
CA ASP A 44 -10.66 19.56 -6.25
C ASP A 44 -11.87 18.63 -6.40
N ILE A 45 -12.34 18.10 -5.28
CA ILE A 45 -13.64 17.44 -5.17
C ILE A 45 -14.63 18.34 -4.44
N LYS A 46 -15.94 18.20 -4.71
CA LYS A 46 -16.97 18.99 -4.01
C LYS A 46 -17.37 18.41 -2.67
N GLY A 47 -17.19 17.10 -2.47
CA GLY A 47 -17.49 16.42 -1.21
C GLY A 47 -16.54 16.81 -0.07
N GLN A 48 -16.95 16.54 1.17
CA GLN A 48 -16.08 16.76 2.32
C GLN A 48 -14.91 15.76 2.32
N VAL A 49 -13.76 16.16 2.86
CA VAL A 49 -12.63 15.24 3.07
C VAL A 49 -12.29 15.17 4.55
N ARG A 50 -12.37 13.98 5.12
CA ARG A 50 -11.93 13.69 6.47
C ARG A 50 -10.61 12.89 6.43
N CYS A 51 -9.68 13.20 7.32
CA CYS A 51 -8.38 12.55 7.42
C CYS A 51 -8.21 11.85 8.77
N GLY A 52 -7.59 10.67 8.75
CA GLY A 52 -7.29 9.85 9.92
C GLY A 52 -7.84 8.43 9.76
N ARG A 53 -7.25 7.45 10.44
CA ARG A 53 -7.78 6.09 10.50
C ARG A 53 -9.04 6.06 11.38
N LEU A 54 -9.99 5.17 11.06
CA LEU A 54 -11.10 4.84 11.96
C LEU A 54 -10.89 3.41 12.41
N GLU A 55 -10.89 3.20 13.71
CA GLU A 55 -11.10 1.89 14.29
C GLU A 55 -12.57 1.48 14.16
N TYR A 56 -12.85 0.18 14.23
CA TYR A 56 -14.20 -0.38 14.08
C TYR A 56 -15.28 0.38 14.87
N GLY A 57 -15.06 0.65 16.16
CA GLY A 57 -16.04 1.36 16.99
C GLY A 57 -16.29 2.80 16.52
N GLN A 58 -15.24 3.47 16.03
CA GLN A 58 -15.34 4.82 15.48
C GLN A 58 -16.05 4.82 14.13
N MET A 59 -15.88 3.77 13.31
CA MET A 59 -16.66 3.60 12.08
C MET A 59 -18.16 3.50 12.40
N VAL A 60 -18.54 2.65 13.34
CA VAL A 60 -19.96 2.50 13.73
C VAL A 60 -20.55 3.81 14.26
N ALA A 61 -19.80 4.53 15.11
CA ALA A 61 -20.20 5.83 15.63
C ALA A 61 -20.40 6.84 14.50
N TRP A 62 -19.41 6.96 13.61
CA TRP A 62 -19.46 7.87 12.45
C TRP A 62 -20.70 7.61 11.58
N LEU A 63 -20.95 6.35 11.22
CA LEU A 63 -22.08 5.98 10.35
C LEU A 63 -23.42 6.40 10.97
N LYS A 64 -23.58 6.25 12.29
CA LYS A 64 -24.80 6.63 13.00
C LYS A 64 -24.93 8.14 13.15
N GLU A 65 -23.88 8.81 13.59
CA GLU A 65 -23.86 10.26 13.84
C GLU A 65 -24.11 11.07 12.56
N ASN A 66 -23.51 10.64 11.45
CA ASN A 66 -23.63 11.31 10.15
C ASN A 66 -24.85 10.82 9.35
N ARG A 67 -25.65 9.90 9.91
CA ARG A 67 -26.80 9.27 9.25
C ARG A 67 -26.43 8.68 7.89
N THR A 68 -25.25 8.07 7.80
CA THR A 68 -24.75 7.47 6.56
C THR A 68 -25.67 6.35 6.11
N ARG A 69 -26.05 6.39 4.83
CA ARG A 69 -26.96 5.43 4.21
C ARG A 69 -26.24 4.47 3.28
N TRP A 70 -25.08 4.88 2.77
CA TRP A 70 -24.28 4.07 1.87
C TRP A 70 -22.78 4.29 2.13
N VAL A 71 -22.03 3.22 2.30
CA VAL A 71 -20.57 3.20 2.26
C VAL A 71 -20.07 2.63 0.93
N ILE A 72 -19.14 3.33 0.29
CA ILE A 72 -18.39 2.83 -0.85
C ILE A 72 -16.96 2.54 -0.36
N ASP A 73 -16.60 1.27 -0.27
CA ASP A 73 -15.23 0.84 0.00
C ASP A 73 -14.44 0.87 -1.32
N ALA A 74 -13.66 1.94 -1.51
CA ALA A 74 -12.70 2.12 -2.58
C ALA A 74 -11.26 2.17 -2.03
N SER A 75 -11.03 1.51 -0.89
CA SER A 75 -9.71 1.32 -0.32
C SER A 75 -8.83 0.44 -1.23
N HIS A 76 -7.53 0.40 -0.93
CA HIS A 76 -6.62 -0.43 -1.72
C HIS A 76 -7.03 -1.91 -1.64
N PRO A 77 -6.94 -2.72 -2.73
CA PRO A 77 -7.31 -4.14 -2.69
C PRO A 77 -6.64 -4.93 -1.56
N TYR A 78 -5.40 -4.58 -1.21
CA TYR A 78 -4.62 -5.20 -0.13
C TYR A 78 -4.89 -4.62 1.26
N ALA A 79 -5.74 -3.58 1.40
CA ALA A 79 -6.11 -3.00 2.69
C ALA A 79 -7.20 -3.85 3.38
N GLU A 80 -6.91 -5.12 3.64
CA GLU A 80 -7.90 -6.10 4.11
C GLU A 80 -8.56 -5.70 5.43
N MET A 81 -7.77 -5.14 6.36
CA MET A 81 -8.26 -4.75 7.68
C MET A 81 -9.36 -3.67 7.61
N VAL A 82 -9.19 -2.64 6.78
CA VAL A 82 -10.21 -1.58 6.66
C VAL A 82 -11.47 -2.12 5.98
N SER A 83 -11.33 -2.94 4.93
CA SER A 83 -12.48 -3.58 4.28
C SER A 83 -13.24 -4.50 5.25
N HIS A 84 -12.54 -5.28 6.07
CA HIS A 84 -13.15 -6.15 7.08
C HIS A 84 -13.91 -5.34 8.14
N ASN A 85 -13.28 -4.30 8.67
CA ASN A 85 -13.91 -3.41 9.66
C ASN A 85 -15.12 -2.68 9.08
N LEU A 86 -15.06 -2.24 7.83
CA LEU A 86 -16.18 -1.60 7.14
C LEU A 86 -17.37 -2.53 6.97
N LEU A 87 -17.14 -3.78 6.56
CA LEU A 87 -18.20 -4.78 6.45
C LEU A 87 -18.94 -4.93 7.78
N ARG A 88 -18.20 -5.18 8.87
CA ARG A 88 -18.78 -5.35 10.20
C ARG A 88 -19.46 -4.09 10.73
N ALA A 89 -18.88 -2.92 10.46
CA ALA A 89 -19.45 -1.65 10.91
C ALA A 89 -20.75 -1.33 10.17
N CYS A 90 -20.82 -1.60 8.87
CA CYS A 90 -22.02 -1.43 8.06
C CYS A 90 -23.14 -2.38 8.50
N GLU A 91 -22.82 -3.66 8.74
CA GLU A 91 -23.78 -4.64 9.30
C GLU A 91 -24.35 -4.16 10.65
N THR A 92 -23.47 -3.68 11.55
CA THR A 92 -23.86 -3.20 12.88
C THR A 92 -24.69 -1.92 12.84
N ALA A 93 -24.43 -1.03 11.88
CA ALA A 93 -25.14 0.22 11.71
C ALA A 93 -26.38 0.11 10.80
N GLY A 94 -26.57 -1.03 10.11
CA GLY A 94 -27.66 -1.21 9.14
C GLY A 94 -27.47 -0.38 7.87
N VAL A 95 -26.22 -0.20 7.43
CA VAL A 95 -25.84 0.67 6.30
C VAL A 95 -25.47 -0.19 5.09
N LEU A 96 -25.84 0.26 3.88
CA LEU A 96 -25.47 -0.44 2.65
C LEU A 96 -23.97 -0.29 2.39
N LEU A 97 -23.28 -1.39 2.06
CA LEU A 97 -21.88 -1.39 1.66
C LEU A 97 -21.75 -1.82 0.20
N SER A 98 -20.98 -1.07 -0.58
CA SER A 98 -20.51 -1.50 -1.91
C SER A 98 -19.00 -1.43 -1.95
N ARG A 99 -18.36 -2.52 -2.35
CA ARG A 99 -16.90 -2.55 -2.56
C ARG A 99 -16.60 -2.32 -4.04
N TYR A 100 -15.84 -1.27 -4.31
CA TYR A 100 -15.28 -1.03 -5.63
C TYR A 100 -13.97 -1.82 -5.75
N GLN A 101 -13.94 -2.77 -6.68
CA GLN A 101 -12.75 -3.55 -6.98
C GLN A 101 -12.54 -3.57 -8.50
N ARG A 102 -11.41 -3.05 -8.95
CA ARG A 102 -11.00 -3.17 -10.35
C ARG A 102 -10.71 -4.64 -10.69
N PRO A 103 -10.97 -5.09 -11.92
CA PRO A 103 -10.56 -6.42 -12.36
C PRO A 103 -9.06 -6.62 -12.16
N GLU A 104 -8.67 -7.78 -11.63
CA GLU A 104 -7.28 -8.15 -11.55
C GLU A 104 -6.72 -8.34 -12.96
N GLN A 105 -5.66 -7.61 -13.29
CA GLN A 105 -5.01 -7.71 -14.61
C GLN A 105 -3.88 -8.75 -14.63
N LEU A 106 -3.42 -9.21 -13.47
CA LEU A 106 -2.32 -10.17 -13.33
C LEU A 106 -2.64 -11.52 -13.97
N SER A 107 -3.89 -11.99 -13.89
CA SER A 107 -4.31 -13.28 -14.44
C SER A 107 -4.17 -13.38 -15.97
N ASN A 108 -4.13 -12.25 -16.67
CA ASN A 108 -3.96 -12.17 -18.13
C ASN A 108 -2.51 -11.87 -18.55
N LEU A 109 -1.64 -11.52 -17.59
CA LEU A 109 -0.22 -11.29 -17.85
C LEU A 109 0.50 -12.64 -17.76
N THR A 110 0.92 -13.16 -18.91
CA THR A 110 1.80 -14.33 -18.99
C THR A 110 3.07 -13.91 -19.71
N HIS A 111 4.23 -14.15 -19.07
CA HIS A 111 5.54 -13.88 -19.65
C HIS A 111 6.54 -14.85 -19.01
N PRO A 112 7.52 -15.41 -19.75
CA PRO A 112 8.48 -16.38 -19.19
C PRO A 112 9.32 -15.83 -18.03
N LEU A 113 9.40 -14.51 -17.90
CA LEU A 113 10.12 -13.81 -16.82
C LEU A 113 9.19 -13.18 -15.77
N LEU A 114 7.89 -13.47 -15.85
CA LEU A 114 6.93 -13.09 -14.82
C LEU A 114 6.88 -14.21 -13.79
N TYR A 115 7.40 -13.93 -12.60
CA TYR A 115 7.35 -14.85 -11.48
C TYR A 115 6.22 -14.43 -10.54
N THR A 116 5.26 -15.33 -10.33
CA THR A 116 4.14 -15.10 -9.41
C THR A 116 4.49 -15.69 -8.04
N ALA A 117 4.53 -14.85 -7.02
CA ALA A 117 4.56 -15.30 -5.63
C ALA A 117 3.14 -15.37 -5.07
N ARG A 118 2.85 -16.35 -4.21
CA ARG A 118 1.52 -16.51 -3.60
C ARG A 118 1.22 -15.48 -2.53
N SER A 119 2.26 -14.81 -2.02
CA SER A 119 2.17 -13.75 -1.03
C SER A 119 3.42 -12.88 -1.08
N ILE A 120 3.36 -11.69 -0.47
CA ILE A 120 4.56 -10.86 -0.27
C ILE A 120 5.58 -11.63 0.59
N ALA A 121 5.12 -12.40 1.58
CA ALA A 121 5.96 -13.29 2.37
C ALA A 121 6.73 -14.27 1.48
N ASP A 122 6.05 -14.98 0.58
CA ASP A 122 6.68 -15.91 -0.36
C ASP A 122 7.67 -15.17 -1.28
N ALA A 123 7.32 -13.98 -1.76
CA ALA A 123 8.23 -13.17 -2.58
C ALA A 123 9.50 -12.76 -1.80
N CYS A 124 9.33 -12.38 -0.53
CA CYS A 124 10.44 -12.04 0.36
C CYS A 124 11.27 -13.28 0.71
N LEU A 125 10.63 -14.42 0.99
CA LEU A 125 11.26 -15.68 1.42
C LEU A 125 12.01 -16.38 0.27
N ASP A 126 11.45 -16.36 -0.93
CA ASP A 126 12.13 -16.83 -2.16
C ASP A 126 13.36 -15.97 -2.46
N HIS A 127 13.34 -14.70 -2.03
CA HIS A 127 14.48 -13.79 -2.08
C HIS A 127 15.33 -13.74 -0.79
N MET A 128 15.00 -14.50 0.26
CA MET A 128 15.82 -14.64 1.47
C MET A 128 17.03 -15.52 1.16
N MET A 129 17.95 -14.96 0.37
CA MET A 129 19.36 -14.66 0.65
C MET A 129 20.04 -15.22 1.92
N THR A 130 19.32 -15.68 2.93
CA THR A 130 19.83 -16.42 4.10
C THR A 130 20.48 -17.74 3.68
N ALA A 131 19.94 -18.43 2.66
CA ALA A 131 20.55 -19.64 2.12
C ALA A 131 21.93 -19.37 1.48
N GLN A 132 22.22 -18.13 1.08
CA GLN A 132 23.45 -17.72 0.40
C GLN A 132 24.34 -16.80 1.25
N ARG A 133 24.01 -16.58 2.53
CA ARG A 133 24.71 -15.63 3.43
C ARG A 133 24.87 -14.23 2.83
N PHE A 134 23.93 -13.79 2.00
CA PHE A 134 23.97 -12.44 1.46
C PHE A 134 23.64 -11.44 2.59
N PRO A 135 24.40 -10.34 2.72
CA PRO A 135 24.32 -9.44 3.87
C PRO A 135 23.16 -8.44 3.77
N ALA A 136 21.95 -8.93 3.47
CA ALA A 136 20.73 -8.13 3.46
C ALA A 136 19.54 -8.93 4.01
N ARG A 137 18.49 -8.21 4.37
CA ARG A 137 17.16 -8.73 4.72
C ARG A 137 16.12 -7.94 3.93
N VAL A 138 15.01 -8.60 3.61
CA VAL A 138 13.87 -7.99 2.92
C VAL A 138 12.67 -8.07 3.84
N GLY A 139 11.89 -6.99 3.93
CA GLY A 139 10.59 -6.98 4.57
C GLY A 139 9.64 -6.00 3.89
N ALA A 140 8.41 -5.95 4.39
CA ALA A 140 7.33 -5.16 3.80
C ALA A 140 6.64 -4.30 4.84
N VAL A 141 6.25 -3.08 4.45
CA VAL A 141 5.63 -2.09 5.34
C VAL A 141 4.24 -2.54 5.80
N GLU A 142 3.44 -3.07 4.86
CA GLU A 142 2.05 -3.46 5.10
C GLU A 142 1.83 -4.98 4.97
N SER A 143 2.91 -5.76 5.06
CA SER A 143 2.84 -7.22 4.93
C SER A 143 4.01 -7.92 5.61
N TYR A 144 4.01 -9.24 5.55
CA TYR A 144 5.07 -10.07 6.10
C TYR A 144 6.28 -10.16 5.15
N PRO A 145 7.53 -10.23 5.66
CA PRO A 145 7.88 -10.08 7.07
C PRO A 145 7.85 -8.62 7.49
N GLU A 146 7.20 -8.37 8.63
CA GLU A 146 7.14 -7.07 9.28
C GLU A 146 8.51 -6.72 9.89
N VAL A 147 8.77 -5.43 10.10
CA VAL A 147 10.06 -4.95 10.57
C VAL A 147 10.47 -5.50 11.94
N ASP A 148 9.54 -5.75 12.87
CA ASP A 148 9.88 -6.27 14.19
C ASP A 148 10.51 -7.67 14.12
N ILE A 149 10.02 -8.51 13.20
CA ILE A 149 10.59 -9.85 12.96
C ILE A 149 12.04 -9.73 12.48
N LEU A 150 12.32 -8.74 11.62
CA LEU A 150 13.67 -8.48 11.14
C LEU A 150 14.56 -7.93 12.25
N ILE A 151 14.04 -7.02 13.08
CA ILE A 151 14.76 -6.43 14.22
C ILE A 151 15.19 -7.53 15.20
N ASP A 152 14.27 -8.41 15.59
CA ASP A 152 14.57 -9.50 16.52
C ASP A 152 15.62 -10.46 15.94
N SER A 153 15.46 -10.87 14.67
CA SER A 153 16.45 -11.71 13.98
C SER A 153 17.84 -11.04 13.91
N LEU A 154 17.91 -9.76 13.56
CA LEU A 154 19.18 -9.03 13.43
C LEU A 154 19.84 -8.79 14.79
N ARG A 155 19.05 -8.60 15.84
CA ARG A 155 19.53 -8.49 17.22
C ARG A 155 20.16 -9.81 17.68
N ASP A 156 19.50 -10.94 17.43
CA ASP A 156 20.02 -12.27 17.77
C ASP A 156 21.32 -12.60 17.02
N GLU A 157 21.48 -12.07 15.81
CA GLU A 157 22.71 -12.15 15.01
C GLU A 157 23.81 -11.16 15.46
N GLY A 158 23.54 -10.27 16.41
CA GLY A 158 24.50 -9.29 16.91
C GLY A 158 24.81 -8.14 15.94
N VAL A 159 23.87 -7.81 15.04
CA VAL A 159 24.05 -6.71 14.08
C VAL A 159 24.03 -5.36 14.82
N THR A 160 25.05 -4.54 14.56
CA THR A 160 25.28 -3.28 15.28
C THR A 160 24.79 -2.04 14.54
N GLY A 161 24.20 -2.18 13.36
CA GLY A 161 23.67 -1.08 12.56
C GLY A 161 23.15 -1.56 11.21
N VAL A 162 22.22 -0.80 10.62
CA VAL A 162 21.57 -1.16 9.35
C VAL A 162 21.47 0.02 8.39
N HIS A 163 21.46 -0.29 7.10
CA HIS A 163 21.09 0.63 6.04
C HIS A 163 19.69 0.28 5.54
N LEU A 164 18.77 1.24 5.58
CA LEU A 164 17.41 1.05 5.07
C LEU A 164 17.34 1.54 3.63
N MET A 165 17.03 0.63 2.70
CA MET A 165 16.92 0.92 1.27
C MET A 165 15.54 0.46 0.77
N PRO A 166 14.81 1.27 -0.01
CA PRO A 166 13.53 0.87 -0.55
C PRO A 166 13.71 -0.14 -1.68
N LEU A 167 13.07 -1.31 -1.55
CA LEU A 167 12.94 -2.29 -2.64
C LEU A 167 11.75 -1.90 -3.54
N MET A 168 11.76 -0.66 -4.04
CA MET A 168 10.72 -0.06 -4.88
C MET A 168 11.38 0.72 -6.02
N LEU A 169 10.75 0.78 -7.20
CA LEU A 169 11.34 1.47 -8.36
C LEU A 169 11.64 2.95 -8.08
N VAL A 170 10.74 3.61 -7.34
CA VAL A 170 10.85 5.01 -6.91
C VAL A 170 10.77 5.10 -5.38
N ALA A 171 11.49 6.03 -4.79
CA ALA A 171 11.40 6.35 -3.36
C ALA A 171 10.23 7.31 -3.09
N GLY A 172 9.00 6.78 -3.12
CA GLY A 172 7.78 7.54 -2.85
C GLY A 172 7.43 7.65 -1.36
N ASP A 173 6.17 8.00 -1.07
CA ASP A 173 5.70 8.25 0.30
C ASP A 173 6.01 7.12 1.29
N HIS A 174 5.92 5.85 0.88
CA HIS A 174 6.27 4.73 1.75
C HIS A 174 7.76 4.72 2.15
N ALA A 175 8.66 5.07 1.22
CA ALA A 175 10.09 5.17 1.53
C ALA A 175 10.38 6.37 2.45
N ILE A 176 9.71 7.50 2.22
CA ILE A 176 9.95 8.75 2.94
C ILE A 176 9.35 8.67 4.35
N ASN A 177 8.07 8.31 4.45
CA ASN A 177 7.31 8.38 5.69
C ASN A 177 7.47 7.10 6.51
N ASP A 178 7.15 5.95 5.93
CA ASP A 178 7.08 4.70 6.70
C ASP A 178 8.47 4.11 6.98
N MET A 179 9.44 4.32 6.08
CA MET A 179 10.79 3.78 6.27
C MET A 179 11.75 4.77 6.94
N ALA A 180 11.76 6.06 6.55
CA ALA A 180 12.86 6.97 6.86
C ALA A 180 12.52 8.17 7.77
N SER A 181 11.24 8.44 8.04
CA SER A 181 10.83 9.63 8.79
C SER A 181 11.24 9.61 10.27
N ASP A 182 10.99 10.70 10.98
CA ASP A 182 11.17 10.79 12.44
C ASP A 182 9.91 10.36 13.22
N ASP A 183 8.90 9.81 12.54
CA ASP A 183 7.73 9.23 13.19
C ASP A 183 8.12 7.96 13.97
N GLY A 184 7.56 7.78 15.15
CA GLY A 184 7.87 6.66 16.05
C GLY A 184 7.56 5.28 15.44
N ASP A 185 6.59 5.21 14.53
CA ASP A 185 6.22 3.97 13.84
C ASP A 185 7.06 3.71 12.59
N SER A 186 7.90 4.67 12.18
CA SER A 186 8.80 4.48 11.04
C SER A 186 9.84 3.39 11.31
N TRP A 187 10.28 2.70 10.27
CA TRP A 187 11.28 1.64 10.40
C TRP A 187 12.58 2.15 11.02
N LYS A 188 13.05 3.33 10.58
CA LYS A 188 14.23 4.00 11.17
C LYS A 188 14.09 4.13 12.68
N MET A 189 12.95 4.62 13.15
CA MET A 189 12.74 4.82 14.58
C MET A 189 12.61 3.51 15.36
N ARG A 190 11.96 2.50 14.78
CA ARG A 190 11.85 1.15 15.39
C ARG A 190 13.21 0.47 15.55
N PHE A 191 14.06 0.51 14.52
CA PHE A 191 15.43 0.00 14.61
C PHE A 191 16.27 0.77 15.66
N ASN A 192 16.18 2.10 15.68
CA ASN A 192 16.88 2.92 16.65
C ASN A 192 16.44 2.62 18.10
N ALA A 193 15.13 2.48 18.33
CA ALA A 193 14.57 2.09 19.63
C ALA A 193 15.03 0.69 20.07
N ALA A 194 15.28 -0.20 19.11
CA ALA A 194 15.81 -1.53 19.34
C ALA A 194 17.32 -1.58 19.63
N GLY A 195 18.03 -0.44 19.59
CA GLY A 195 19.47 -0.35 19.81
C GLY A 195 20.32 -0.64 18.57
N ILE A 196 19.71 -0.66 17.39
CA ILE A 196 20.38 -0.91 16.10
C ILE A 196 20.28 0.38 15.27
N PRO A 197 21.31 1.25 15.25
CA PRO A 197 21.27 2.49 14.49
C PRO A 197 20.92 2.26 13.00
N ALA A 198 19.88 2.94 12.52
CA ALA A 198 19.41 2.83 11.15
C ALA A 198 19.73 4.08 10.33
N THR A 199 20.39 3.89 9.19
CA THR A 199 20.69 4.96 8.22
C THR A 199 19.83 4.78 6.96
N PRO A 200 18.84 5.65 6.70
CA PRO A 200 18.00 5.55 5.51
C PRO A 200 18.70 6.07 4.25
N TRP A 201 18.45 5.40 3.13
CA TRP A 201 18.88 5.79 1.79
C TRP A 201 17.66 5.95 0.89
N LEU A 202 17.29 7.19 0.57
CA LEU A 202 16.08 7.52 -0.20
C LEU A 202 16.33 7.49 -1.72
N SER A 203 16.91 6.40 -2.22
CA SER A 203 17.07 6.15 -3.66
C SER A 203 16.24 4.96 -4.08
N GLY A 204 15.45 5.13 -5.15
CA GLY A 204 14.66 4.04 -5.73
C GLY A 204 15.54 3.08 -6.54
N LEU A 205 15.07 1.85 -6.77
CA LEU A 205 15.79 0.86 -7.59
C LEU A 205 16.07 1.35 -9.01
N GLY A 206 15.28 2.29 -9.55
CA GLY A 206 15.49 2.88 -10.87
C GLY A 206 16.81 3.66 -10.99
N GLU A 207 17.37 4.12 -9.87
CA GLU A 207 18.66 4.82 -9.84
C GLU A 207 19.85 3.86 -9.97
N ASN A 208 19.66 2.56 -9.72
CA ASN A 208 20.71 1.56 -9.85
C ASN A 208 20.88 1.12 -11.33
N PRO A 209 22.06 1.33 -11.96
CA PRO A 209 22.30 0.97 -13.36
C PRO A 209 22.14 -0.53 -13.64
N ALA A 210 22.45 -1.40 -12.69
CA ALA A 210 22.28 -2.85 -12.85
C ALA A 210 20.79 -3.23 -12.92
N ILE A 211 19.94 -2.56 -12.13
CA ILE A 211 18.48 -2.75 -12.20
C ILE A 211 17.95 -2.25 -13.55
N ARG A 212 18.38 -1.06 -14.00
CA ARG A 212 18.00 -0.54 -15.33
C ARG A 212 18.41 -1.48 -16.45
N ALA A 213 19.59 -2.08 -16.36
CA ALA A 213 20.07 -3.07 -17.33
C ALA A 213 19.17 -4.31 -17.37
N MET A 214 18.65 -4.77 -16.23
CA MET A 214 17.67 -5.88 -16.20
C MET A 214 16.37 -5.51 -16.94
N PHE A 215 15.83 -4.30 -16.75
CA PHE A 215 14.66 -3.85 -17.53
C PHE A 215 14.93 -3.82 -19.03
N VAL A 216 16.11 -3.37 -19.45
CA VAL A 216 16.51 -3.37 -20.87
C VAL A 216 16.66 -4.81 -21.40
N ALA A 217 17.25 -5.72 -20.63
CA ALA A 217 17.37 -7.12 -21.00
C ALA A 217 16.00 -7.80 -21.18
N HIS A 218 15.06 -7.56 -20.25
CA HIS A 218 13.70 -8.06 -20.34
C HIS A 218 12.97 -7.53 -21.58
N LEU A 219 13.18 -6.24 -21.93
CA LEU A 219 12.63 -5.66 -23.14
C LEU A 219 13.18 -6.36 -24.40
N HIS A 220 14.49 -6.57 -24.49
CA HIS A 220 15.09 -7.29 -25.62
C HIS A 220 14.53 -8.72 -25.75
N GLN A 221 14.35 -9.41 -24.63
CA GLN A 221 13.78 -10.76 -24.62
C GLN A 221 12.33 -10.77 -25.12
N ALA A 222 11.49 -9.85 -24.65
CA ALA A 222 10.10 -9.77 -25.09
C ALA A 222 9.98 -9.43 -26.58
N LEU A 223 10.82 -8.50 -27.08
CA LEU A 223 10.85 -8.13 -28.50
C LEU A 223 11.31 -9.30 -29.38
N ASN A 224 12.30 -10.08 -28.94
CA ASN A 224 12.78 -11.24 -29.69
C ASN A 224 11.72 -12.36 -29.74
N MET A 225 11.01 -12.61 -28.63
CA MET A 225 9.91 -13.58 -28.60
C MET A 225 8.77 -13.20 -29.55
N ALA A 226 8.38 -11.92 -29.58
CA ALA A 226 7.33 -11.45 -30.48
C ALA A 226 7.70 -11.58 -31.97
N VAL A 227 8.99 -11.55 -32.30
CA VAL A 227 9.50 -11.79 -33.66
C VAL A 227 9.47 -13.28 -34.01
N GLU A 228 9.77 -14.17 -33.06
CA GLU A 228 9.71 -15.63 -33.24
C GLU A 228 8.27 -16.15 -33.34
N GLU A 229 7.31 -15.58 -32.61
CA GLU A 229 5.88 -15.94 -32.72
C GLU A 229 5.22 -15.41 -34.01
N ALA A 230 5.80 -14.39 -34.65
CA ALA A 230 5.30 -13.78 -35.88
C ALA A 230 5.92 -14.35 -37.17
N ALA A 231 6.92 -15.24 -37.05
CA ALA A 231 7.64 -15.88 -38.16
C ALA A 231 7.17 -17.32 -38.42
#